data_AF-A0A1A6HNQ5-F1
#
_entry.id   AF-A0A1A6HNQ5-F1
#
_cell.length_a   1.000
_cell.length_b   1.000
_cell.length_c   1.000
_cell.angle_alpha   90.00
_cell.angle_beta   90.00
_cell.angle_gamma   90.00
#
_symmetry.space_group_name_H-M   'P 1'
#
loop_
_entity.id
_entity.type
_entity.pdbx_description
1 polymer ?
#
loop_
_entity_poly.entity_id
_entity_poly.type
_entity_poly.pdbx_seq_one_letter_code
_entity_poly.pdbx_strand_id
1 'polypeptide(L)'
;FLVDLNWGPRGEEAEASEGSGGFYGVSSQYESRELMTLACSSKVCSFSKQVVKKVEKVETEQAHLEDGGFVYCLLRSPMCEYLVNFLHKLRQLPERYMMN
;
A
#
# COMPACT_ATOMS: atom_id res chain seq x y z
N PHE A 1 -12.14 -6.21 2.06
CA PHE A 1 -11.52 -5.45 3.16
C PHE A 1 -12.31 -4.18 3.38
N LEU A 2 -12.62 -3.82 4.63
CA LEU A 2 -13.14 -2.51 4.97
C LEU A 2 -11.94 -1.60 5.21
N VAL A 3 -11.77 -0.58 4.37
CA VAL A 3 -10.64 0.34 4.46
C VAL A 3 -11.01 1.47 5.40
N ASP A 4 -10.18 1.70 6.43
CA ASP A 4 -10.29 2.90 7.25
C ASP A 4 -9.59 4.07 6.54
N LEU A 5 -10.37 5.09 6.19
CA LEU A 5 -9.88 6.31 5.54
C LEU A 5 -9.77 7.49 6.52
N ASN A 6 -10.04 7.29 7.82
CA ASN A 6 -9.95 8.32 8.85
C ASN A 6 -8.51 8.51 9.37
N TRP A 7 -7.54 8.65 8.46
CA TRP A 7 -6.14 8.85 8.84
C TRP A 7 -5.78 10.35 8.80
N GLY A 8 -5.20 10.87 9.89
CA GLY A 8 -4.83 12.28 10.04
C GLY A 8 -6.01 13.24 10.29
N PRO A 9 -5.73 14.52 10.63
CA PRO A 9 -6.76 15.52 10.93
C PRO A 9 -7.70 15.73 9.73
N ARG A 10 -8.99 15.91 10.02
CA ARG A 10 -10.07 15.99 9.02
C ARG A 10 -10.52 17.45 8.89
N GLY A 11 -9.76 18.23 8.13
CA GLY A 11 -10.11 19.59 7.71
C GLY A 11 -9.63 20.71 8.64
N GLU A 12 -9.17 21.80 8.01
CA GLU A 12 -8.86 23.14 8.56
C GLU A 12 -7.61 23.35 9.43
N GLU A 13 -6.59 22.50 9.30
CA GLU A 13 -5.20 22.83 9.69
C GLU A 13 -4.21 22.44 8.57
N ALA A 14 -4.61 22.67 7.31
CA ALA A 14 -3.79 22.40 6.13
C ALA A 14 -3.06 23.64 5.59
N GLU A 15 -2.85 24.67 6.43
CA GLU A 15 -1.97 25.81 6.13
C GLU A 15 -0.76 25.83 7.07
N ALA A 16 -0.03 24.72 7.16
CA ALA A 16 1.37 24.70 7.56
C ALA A 16 1.93 23.29 7.38
N SER A 17 2.32 22.94 6.16
CA SER A 17 3.53 22.15 5.86
C SER A 17 3.39 21.53 4.46
N GLU A 18 3.90 22.24 3.46
CA GLU A 18 4.27 21.64 2.16
C GLU A 18 5.43 20.61 2.28
N GLY A 19 5.74 20.12 3.49
CA GLY A 19 6.78 19.12 3.77
C GLY A 19 6.33 17.91 4.58
N SER A 20 5.04 17.78 4.92
CA SER A 20 4.50 16.69 5.77
C SER A 20 3.70 15.64 4.98
N GLY A 21 4.24 15.16 3.86
CA GLY A 21 3.65 14.02 3.15
C GLY A 21 3.79 12.75 3.98
N GLY A 22 2.69 12.21 4.49
CA GLY A 22 2.69 10.92 5.20
C GLY A 22 3.26 9.80 4.31
N PHE A 23 4.03 8.87 4.90
CA PHE A 23 4.58 7.75 4.15
C PHE A 23 3.49 6.70 3.87
N TYR A 24 3.21 6.49 2.59
CA TYR A 24 2.29 5.46 2.11
C TYR A 24 3.05 4.22 1.71
N GLY A 25 2.98 3.19 2.55
CA GLY A 25 3.61 1.92 2.23
C GLY A 25 2.83 0.74 2.76
N VAL A 26 3.15 -0.42 2.19
CA VAL A 26 2.64 -1.72 2.60
C VAL A 26 3.79 -2.46 3.26
N SER A 27 3.52 -3.08 4.39
CA SER A 27 4.44 -4.03 5.01
C SER A 27 3.78 -5.39 5.05
N SER A 28 4.49 -6.44 4.63
CA SER A 28 4.04 -7.83 4.74
C SER A 28 5.14 -8.70 5.33
N GLN A 29 4.72 -9.70 6.09
CA GLN A 29 5.60 -10.69 6.70
C GLN A 29 5.10 -12.08 6.32
N TYR A 30 6.03 -12.96 6.00
CA TYR A 30 5.77 -14.35 5.65
C TYR A 30 6.70 -15.26 6.44
N GLU A 31 6.28 -16.48 6.72
CA GLU A 31 7.06 -17.47 7.45
C GLU A 31 7.07 -18.80 6.69
N SER A 32 8.21 -19.48 6.68
CA SER A 32 8.42 -20.79 6.08
C SER A 32 9.28 -21.67 6.99
N ARG A 33 9.12 -22.99 6.88
CA ARG A 33 10.00 -23.98 7.55
C ARG A 33 11.24 -24.34 6.73
N GLU A 34 11.22 -24.03 5.44
CA GLU A 34 12.30 -24.33 4.49
C GLU A 34 12.84 -23.04 3.87
N LEU A 35 14.16 -23.01 3.64
CA LEU A 35 14.81 -21.87 2.98
C LEU A 35 14.40 -21.83 1.51
N MET A 36 13.52 -20.90 1.19
CA MET A 36 13.10 -20.59 -0.17
C MET A 36 13.41 -19.13 -0.54
N THR A 37 13.42 -18.82 -1.83
CA THR A 37 13.46 -17.43 -2.31
C THR A 37 12.03 -16.93 -2.47
N LEU A 38 11.63 -15.94 -1.68
CA LEU A 38 10.29 -15.37 -1.76
C LEU A 38 10.26 -14.23 -2.80
N ALA A 39 9.36 -14.34 -3.78
CA ALA A 39 9.07 -13.28 -4.74
C ALA A 39 7.59 -12.89 -4.64
N CYS A 40 7.33 -11.66 -4.21
CA CYS A 40 5.98 -11.12 -4.07
C CYS A 40 5.68 -10.17 -5.23
N SER A 41 4.60 -10.43 -5.98
CA SER A 41 4.10 -9.55 -7.04
C SER A 41 2.81 -8.86 -6.59
N SER A 42 2.86 -7.55 -6.38
CA SER A 42 1.70 -6.73 -6.08
C SER A 42 1.17 -6.09 -7.36
N LYS A 43 -0.10 -6.36 -7.70
CA LYS A 43 -0.77 -5.88 -8.91
C LYS A 43 -1.96 -4.99 -8.58
N VAL A 44 -1.93 -3.77 -9.09
CA VAL A 44 -3.07 -2.86 -9.06
C VAL A 44 -3.74 -2.89 -10.42
N CYS A 45 -5.05 -3.17 -10.45
CA CYS A 45 -5.86 -3.21 -11.66
C CYS A 45 -6.94 -2.13 -11.57
N SER A 46 -6.99 -1.22 -12.55
CA SER A 46 -8.05 -0.22 -12.66
C SER A 46 -8.63 -0.22 -14.07
N PHE A 47 -9.95 -0.14 -14.14
CA PHE A 47 -10.73 -0.20 -15.38
C PHE A 47 -11.58 1.08 -15.54
N SER A 48 -10.94 2.25 -15.58
CA SER A 48 -11.63 3.48 -16.00
C SER A 48 -11.69 3.55 -17.53
N LYS A 49 -12.88 3.86 -18.08
CA LYS A 49 -13.19 3.94 -19.53
C LYS A 49 -11.96 4.34 -20.37
N GLN A 50 -11.40 3.36 -21.08
CA GLN A 50 -10.26 3.40 -22.03
C GLN A 50 -8.80 3.40 -21.51
N VAL A 51 -8.51 3.32 -20.21
CA VAL A 51 -7.11 3.20 -19.73
C VAL A 51 -6.99 2.07 -18.71
N VAL A 52 -6.34 0.98 -19.12
CA VAL A 52 -5.96 -0.10 -18.20
C VAL A 52 -4.61 0.27 -17.59
N LYS A 53 -4.63 0.66 -16.32
CA LYS A 53 -3.38 0.89 -15.56
C LYS A 53 -3.09 -0.37 -14.75
N LYS A 54 -2.01 -1.06 -15.13
CA LYS A 54 -1.45 -2.19 -14.38
C LYS A 54 -0.12 -1.74 -13.80
N VAL A 55 -0.07 -1.64 -12.48
CA VAL A 55 1.19 -1.45 -11.77
C VAL A 55 1.54 -2.80 -11.16
N GLU A 56 2.68 -3.35 -11.56
CA GLU A 56 3.24 -4.57 -11.00
C GLU A 56 4.53 -4.20 -10.29
N LYS A 57 4.60 -4.53 -9.00
CA LYS A 57 5.83 -4.43 -8.23
C LYS A 57 6.23 -5.83 -7.81
N VAL A 58 7.42 -6.24 -8.21
CA VAL A 58 8.03 -7.50 -7.75
C VAL A 58 9.06 -7.14 -6.70
N GLU A 59 8.88 -7.68 -5.50
CA GLU A 59 9.82 -7.55 -4.40
C GLU A 59 10.36 -8.95 -4.09
N THR A 60 11.68 -9.05 -4.02
CA THR A 60 12.38 -10.30 -3.68
C THR A 60 13.09 -10.06 -2.37
N GLU A 61 12.70 -10.82 -1.35
CA GLU A 61 13.30 -10.72 -0.01
C GLU A 61 14.06 -11.98 0.34
N GLN A 62 15.15 -11.79 1.09
CA GLN A 62 15.95 -12.88 1.60
C GLN A 62 15.40 -13.32 2.97
N ALA A 63 15.44 -14.63 3.21
CA ALA A 63 14.96 -15.18 4.47
C ALA A 63 15.87 -14.76 5.64
N HIS A 64 15.25 -14.32 6.73
CA HIS A 64 15.88 -14.22 8.04
C HIS A 64 15.61 -15.50 8.82
N LEU A 65 16.63 -16.10 9.42
CA LEU A 65 16.47 -17.28 10.26
C LEU A 65 16.08 -16.83 11.68
N GLU A 66 14.86 -17.16 12.12
CA GLU A 66 14.38 -16.91 13.49
C GLU A 66 13.73 -18.18 14.05
N ASP A 67 14.11 -18.57 15.28
CA ASP A 67 13.52 -19.68 16.07
C ASP A 67 13.33 -21.02 15.32
N GLY A 68 14.26 -21.35 14.43
CA GLY A 68 14.21 -22.58 13.62
C GLY A 68 13.29 -22.49 12.39
N GLY A 69 12.73 -21.31 12.10
CA GLY A 69 11.98 -20.98 10.88
C GLY A 69 12.66 -19.87 10.06
N PHE A 70 12.15 -19.67 8.85
CA PHE A 70 12.59 -18.65 7.90
C PHE A 70 11.50 -17.59 7.77
N VAL A 71 11.81 -16.37 8.18
CA VAL A 71 10.91 -15.21 8.15
C VAL A 71 11.31 -14.28 7.00
N TYR A 72 10.34 -13.82 6.23
CA TYR A 72 10.52 -12.90 5.11
C TYR A 72 9.74 -11.62 5.40
N CYS A 73 10.44 -10.50 5.49
CA CYS A 73 9.85 -9.21 5.88
C CYS A 73 9.97 -8.21 4.74
N LEU A 74 8.86 -7.93 4.04
CA LEU A 74 8.78 -6.83 3.09
C LEU A 74 8.30 -5.61 3.86
N LEU A 75 9.22 -4.77 4.32
CA LEU A 75 8.88 -3.62 5.15
C LEU A 75 8.82 -2.34 4.33
N ARG A 76 7.80 -1.52 4.58
CA ARG A 76 7.68 -0.17 4.03
C ARG A 76 7.82 -0.15 2.50
N SER A 77 7.22 -1.11 1.82
CA SER A 77 7.10 -1.11 0.36
C SER A 77 6.32 0.14 -0.08
N PRO A 78 6.93 1.13 -0.75
CA PRO A 78 6.20 2.34 -1.15
C PRO A 78 5.06 1.99 -2.10
N MET A 79 3.88 2.56 -1.82
CA MET A 79 2.75 2.50 -2.75
C MET A 79 3.05 3.35 -3.99
N CYS A 80 2.54 2.93 -5.14
CA CYS A 80 2.69 3.73 -6.35
C CYS A 80 1.86 5.02 -6.25
N GLU A 81 2.33 6.09 -6.88
CA GLU A 81 1.68 7.41 -6.85
C GLU A 81 0.19 7.34 -7.26
N TYR A 82 -0.14 6.43 -8.18
CA TYR A 82 -1.53 6.20 -8.58
C TYR A 82 -2.43 5.77 -7.41
N LEU A 83 -1.97 4.82 -6.58
CA LEU A 83 -2.72 4.38 -5.40
C LEU A 83 -2.82 5.49 -4.36
N VAL A 84 -1.73 6.22 -4.14
CA VAL A 84 -1.71 7.34 -3.21
C VAL A 84 -2.72 8.41 -3.65
N ASN A 85 -2.70 8.81 -4.92
CA ASN A 85 -3.65 9.77 -5.47
C ASN A 85 -5.09 9.24 -5.45
N PHE A 86 -5.28 7.94 -5.67
CA PHE A 86 -6.58 7.29 -5.58
C PHE A 86 -7.15 7.38 -4.16
N LEU A 87 -6.36 7.09 -3.11
CA LEU A 87 -6.77 7.21 -1.70
C LEU A 87 -7.18 8.64 -1.34
N HIS A 88 -6.41 9.65 -1.77
CA HIS A 88 -6.77 11.05 -1.54
C HIS A 88 -8.09 11.42 -2.22
N LYS A 89 -8.28 11.03 -3.49
CA LYS A 89 -9.53 11.28 -4.23
C LYS A 89 -10.72 10.56 -3.59
N LEU A 90 -10.52 9.32 -3.17
CA LEU A 90 -11.55 8.51 -2.50
C LEU A 90 -12.00 9.17 -1.20
N ARG A 91 -11.06 9.72 -0.41
CA ARG A 91 -11.37 10.46 0.84
C ARG A 91 -12.13 11.77 0.62
N GLN A 92 -11.92 12.43 -0.53
CA GLN A 92 -12.60 13.68 -0.88
C GLN A 92 -14.05 13.47 -1.36
N LEU A 93 -14.47 12.24 -1.62
CA LEU A 93 -15.84 12.00 -2.09
C LEU A 93 -16.86 12.38 -1.01
N PRO A 94 -17.91 13.13 -1.38
CA PRO A 94 -18.90 13.63 -0.43
C PRO A 94 -19.78 12.52 0.15
N GLU A 95 -19.94 11.42 -0.59
CA GLU A 95 -20.92 10.38 -0.28
C GLU A 95 -20.26 9.00 -0.26
N ARG A 96 -20.48 8.26 0.84
CA ARG A 96 -19.87 6.93 1.07
C ARG A 96 -20.25 5.89 0.01
N TYR A 97 -21.40 6.03 -0.65
CA TYR A 97 -21.81 5.10 -1.70
C TYR A 97 -20.99 5.26 -2.99
N MET A 98 -20.38 6.44 -3.21
CA MET A 98 -19.49 6.66 -4.35
C MET A 98 -18.10 6.02 -4.14
N MET A 99 -17.80 5.56 -2.92
CA MET A 99 -16.54 4.91 -2.56
C MET A 99 -16.60 3.38 -2.67
N ASN A 100 -17.81 2.80 -2.81
CA ASN A 100 -18.06 1.35 -2.80
C ASN A 100 -18.29 0.77 -4.19
#